data_AF-H2Z4H6-F1
#
_entry.id   AF-H2Z4H6-F1
#
_cell.length_a   1.000
_cell.length_b   1.000
_cell.length_c   1.000
_cell.angle_alpha   90.00
_cell.angle_beta   90.00
_cell.angle_gamma   90.00
#
_symmetry.space_group_name_H-M   'P 1'
#
loop_
_entity.id
_entity.type
_entity.pdbx_description
1 polymer ?
#
loop_
_entity_poly.entity_id
_entity_poly.type
_entity_poly.pdbx_seq_one_letter_code
_entity_poly.pdbx_strand_id
1 'polypeptide(L)'
;VDGVFNAILKPKPVSMAVRYFFHFLDQEAEKHKITDPEILHIWKTNSLLLRYWVNVLKNPEFVFDTNKTPIVDSCLNVITQAFMDACTTNRKLGHDSPSNKLLYAKDAENYRVMVKEFFVEVASTPVIAIGDIEQILQKQSASYAARFNQMVALNGIYDHLVKYREQV
;
A
#
# COMPACT_ATOMS: atom_id res chain seq x y z
N VAL A 1 14.18 -6.56 -10.08
CA VAL A 1 13.34 -6.68 -8.86
C VAL A 1 13.81 -5.69 -7.81
N ASP A 2 15.08 -5.74 -7.39
CA ASP A 2 15.64 -4.85 -6.35
C ASP A 2 15.43 -3.37 -6.62
N GLY A 3 15.61 -2.91 -7.85
CA GLY A 3 15.40 -1.50 -8.20
C GLY A 3 13.97 -1.01 -7.91
N VAL A 4 12.97 -1.85 -8.17
CA VAL A 4 11.55 -1.51 -7.90
C VAL A 4 11.27 -1.54 -6.40
N PHE A 5 11.79 -2.53 -5.66
CA PHE A 5 11.57 -2.61 -4.22
C PHE A 5 12.28 -1.46 -3.49
N ASN A 6 13.48 -1.08 -3.91
CA ASN A 6 14.17 0.10 -3.40
C ASN A 6 13.38 1.39 -3.70
N ALA A 7 12.82 1.54 -4.91
CA ALA A 7 12.00 2.71 -5.24
C ALA A 7 10.75 2.83 -4.36
N ILE A 8 10.14 1.69 -4.00
CA ILE A 8 8.92 1.64 -3.16
C ILE A 8 9.24 1.81 -1.67
N LEU A 9 10.27 1.11 -1.17
CA LEU A 9 10.57 0.99 0.27
C LEU A 9 11.67 1.94 0.76
N LYS A 10 12.39 2.61 -0.14
CA LYS A 10 13.36 3.66 0.21
C LYS A 10 13.08 4.96 -0.56
N PRO A 11 11.84 5.47 -0.54
CA PRO A 11 11.50 6.67 -1.29
C PRO A 11 12.14 7.90 -0.66
N LYS A 12 12.80 8.74 -1.47
CA LYS A 12 13.45 9.97 -1.00
C LYS A 12 12.95 11.19 -1.79
N PRO A 13 12.19 12.12 -1.17
CA PRO A 13 11.61 12.06 0.17
C PRO A 13 10.37 11.12 0.25
N VAL A 14 10.02 10.65 1.45
CA VAL A 14 8.74 9.97 1.69
C VAL A 14 7.58 10.93 1.44
N SER A 15 6.58 10.49 0.66
CA SER A 15 5.40 11.31 0.35
C SER A 15 4.66 11.78 1.62
N MET A 16 4.09 12.99 1.56
CA MET A 16 3.34 13.54 2.69
C MET A 16 2.11 12.70 3.05
N ALA A 17 1.43 12.12 2.05
CA ALA A 17 0.26 11.25 2.26
C ALA A 17 0.61 10.00 3.07
N VAL A 18 1.73 9.32 2.74
CA VAL A 18 2.18 8.14 3.48
C VAL A 18 2.56 8.50 4.92
N ARG A 19 3.33 9.58 5.10
CA ARG A 19 3.72 10.07 6.43
C ARG A 19 2.50 10.39 7.29
N TYR A 20 1.56 11.16 6.76
CA TYR A 20 0.34 11.55 7.48
C TYR A 20 -0.49 10.33 7.86
N PHE A 21 -0.72 9.42 6.90
CA PHE A 21 -1.52 8.24 7.13
C PHE A 21 -0.88 7.28 8.14
N PHE A 22 0.45 7.10 8.12
CA PHE A 22 1.12 6.24 9.10
C PHE A 22 1.17 6.87 10.49
N HIS A 23 1.37 8.18 10.61
CA HIS A 23 1.22 8.87 11.89
C HIS A 23 -0.21 8.75 12.44
N PHE A 24 -1.22 8.82 11.57
CA PHE A 24 -2.61 8.57 11.97
C PHE A 24 -2.80 7.16 12.54
N LEU A 25 -2.24 6.13 11.90
CA LEU A 25 -2.31 4.75 12.41
C LEU A 25 -1.60 4.60 13.77
N ASP A 26 -0.45 5.27 13.94
CA ASP A 26 0.30 5.25 15.20
C ASP A 26 -0.50 5.94 16.33
N GLN A 27 -1.15 7.07 16.04
CA GLN A 27 -2.02 7.79 16.98
C GLN A 27 -3.27 6.98 17.37
N GLU A 28 -3.91 6.31 16.42
CA GLU A 28 -5.06 5.45 16.74
C GLU A 28 -4.63 4.22 17.56
N ALA A 29 -3.45 3.65 17.31
CA ALA A 29 -2.90 2.60 18.16
C ALA A 29 -2.65 3.09 19.60
N GLU A 30 -2.05 4.27 19.77
CA GLU A 30 -1.81 4.87 21.08
C GLU A 30 -3.12 5.12 21.84
N LYS A 31 -4.11 5.73 21.19
CA LYS A 31 -5.44 5.99 21.74
C LYS A 31 -6.14 4.72 22.23
N HIS A 32 -5.95 3.62 21.51
CA HIS A 32 -6.50 2.30 21.87
C HIS A 32 -5.56 1.46 22.75
N LYS A 33 -4.44 2.02 23.24
CA LYS A 33 -3.44 1.35 24.09
C LYS A 33 -2.85 0.09 23.46
N ILE A 34 -2.72 0.08 22.14
CA ILE A 34 -2.09 -1.00 21.38
C ILE A 34 -0.58 -0.75 21.40
N THR A 35 0.13 -1.56 22.19
CA THR A 35 1.59 -1.44 22.36
C THR A 35 2.38 -2.45 21.54
N ASP A 36 1.70 -3.43 20.91
CA ASP A 36 2.35 -4.47 20.11
C ASP A 36 2.80 -3.92 18.74
N PRO A 37 4.12 -3.87 18.47
CA PRO A 37 4.63 -3.40 17.19
C PRO A 37 4.21 -4.27 16.00
N GLU A 38 3.90 -5.56 16.22
CA GLU A 38 3.43 -6.45 15.15
C GLU A 38 2.05 -6.04 14.63
N ILE A 39 1.16 -5.55 15.50
CA ILE A 39 -0.16 -5.06 15.11
C ILE A 39 -0.02 -3.82 14.21
N LEU A 40 0.83 -2.86 14.60
CA LEU A 40 1.11 -1.67 13.80
C LEU A 40 1.74 -2.01 12.45
N HIS A 41 2.67 -2.98 12.42
CA HIS A 41 3.24 -3.50 11.18
C HIS A 41 2.16 -4.10 10.28
N ILE A 42 1.24 -4.90 10.83
CA ILE A 42 0.11 -5.48 10.10
C ILE A 42 -0.80 -4.38 9.53
N TRP A 43 -1.11 -3.33 10.30
CA TRP A 43 -1.95 -2.22 9.82
C TRP A 43 -1.29 -1.48 8.66
N LYS A 44 -0.01 -1.12 8.79
CA LYS A 44 0.75 -0.39 7.75
C LYS A 44 0.92 -1.21 6.47
N THR A 45 1.21 -2.51 6.60
CA THR A 45 1.33 -3.41 5.44
C THR A 45 -0.02 -3.65 4.74
N ASN A 46 -1.08 -3.95 5.50
CA ASN A 46 -2.42 -4.22 4.96
C ASN A 46 -3.13 -3.00 4.40
N SER A 47 -2.70 -1.78 4.75
CA SER A 47 -3.33 -0.55 4.28
C SER A 47 -2.63 0.04 3.04
N LEU A 48 -1.29 -0.02 2.97
CA LEU A 48 -0.53 0.57 1.87
C LEU A 48 0.13 -0.49 0.98
N LEU A 49 1.05 -1.28 1.52
CA LEU A 49 1.91 -2.15 0.69
C LEU A 49 1.10 -3.22 -0.04
N LEU A 50 0.19 -3.89 0.66
CA LEU A 50 -0.60 -5.01 0.13
C LEU A 50 -1.84 -4.57 -0.66
N ARG A 51 -2.31 -3.33 -0.47
CA ARG A 51 -3.51 -2.80 -1.17
C ARG A 51 -3.15 -1.97 -2.39
N TYR A 52 -2.17 -1.08 -2.25
CA TYR A 52 -1.78 -0.18 -3.32
C TYR A 52 -0.63 -0.77 -4.13
N TRP A 53 0.53 -1.03 -3.50
CA TRP A 53 1.74 -1.40 -4.24
C TRP A 53 1.66 -2.77 -4.90
N VAL A 54 1.12 -3.78 -4.20
CA VAL A 54 0.83 -5.09 -4.80
C VAL A 54 -0.05 -4.97 -6.04
N ASN A 55 -1.06 -4.09 -6.01
CA ASN A 55 -1.97 -3.90 -7.13
C ASN A 55 -1.28 -3.21 -8.32
N VAL A 56 -0.44 -2.21 -8.06
CA VAL A 56 0.37 -1.52 -9.08
C VAL A 56 1.42 -2.45 -9.70
N LEU A 57 2.09 -3.27 -8.89
CA LEU A 57 3.08 -4.24 -9.35
C LEU A 57 2.45 -5.32 -10.25
N LYS A 58 1.23 -5.76 -9.89
CA LYS A 58 0.50 -6.79 -10.63
C LYS A 58 -0.13 -6.26 -11.92
N ASN A 59 -0.54 -5.00 -11.93
CA ASN A 59 -1.32 -4.40 -13.03
C ASN A 59 -0.63 -3.13 -13.54
N PRO A 60 0.51 -3.26 -14.26
CA PRO A 60 1.23 -2.11 -14.83
C PRO A 60 0.38 -1.28 -15.80
N GLU A 61 -0.64 -1.89 -16.42
CA GLU A 61 -1.62 -1.22 -17.28
C GLU A 61 -2.44 -0.11 -16.57
N PHE A 62 -2.46 -0.09 -15.23
CA PHE A 62 -3.07 1.01 -14.47
C PHE A 62 -2.23 2.29 -14.48
N VAL A 63 -0.93 2.17 -14.77
CA VAL A 63 0.02 3.29 -14.73
C VAL A 63 0.54 3.62 -16.13
N PHE A 64 0.75 2.60 -16.95
CA PHE A 64 1.33 2.72 -18.28
C PHE A 64 0.35 2.23 -19.34
N ASP A 65 0.39 2.85 -20.52
CA ASP A 65 -0.34 2.36 -21.69
C ASP A 65 0.40 1.13 -22.26
N THR A 66 0.09 -0.05 -21.73
CA THR A 66 0.74 -1.30 -22.08
C THR A 66 -0.24 -2.47 -22.05
N ASN A 67 -0.04 -3.43 -22.96
CA ASN A 67 -0.79 -4.67 -22.99
C ASN A 67 -0.03 -5.77 -22.26
N LYS A 68 -0.52 -6.14 -21.07
CA LYS A 68 0.05 -7.22 -20.28
C LYS A 68 -0.23 -8.59 -20.92
N THR A 69 0.82 -9.29 -21.34
CA THR A 69 0.70 -10.67 -21.86
C THR A 69 0.61 -11.69 -20.72
N PRO A 70 0.05 -12.90 -20.94
CA PRO A 70 -0.03 -13.93 -19.91
C PRO A 70 1.32 -14.35 -19.31
N ILE A 71 2.39 -14.32 -20.12
CA ILE A 71 3.75 -14.62 -19.67
C ILE A 71 4.24 -13.54 -18.71
N VAL A 72 4.05 -12.27 -19.06
CA VAL A 72 4.41 -11.14 -18.19
C VAL A 72 3.60 -11.17 -16.90
N ASP A 73 2.29 -11.45 -16.96
CA ASP A 73 1.45 -11.59 -15.76
C ASP A 73 1.99 -12.68 -14.81
N SER A 74 2.38 -13.83 -15.36
CA SER A 74 2.98 -14.91 -14.57
C SER A 74 4.28 -14.48 -13.89
N CYS A 75 5.15 -13.76 -14.59
CA CYS A 75 6.38 -13.19 -14.01
C CYS A 75 6.10 -12.14 -12.93
N LEU A 76 5.14 -11.24 -13.16
CA LEU A 76 4.76 -10.22 -12.18
C LEU A 76 4.13 -10.82 -10.92
N ASN A 77 3.36 -11.91 -11.04
CA ASN A 77 2.82 -12.62 -9.89
C ASN A 77 3.95 -13.19 -8.99
N VAL A 78 5.05 -13.67 -9.56
CA VAL A 78 6.22 -14.12 -8.79
C VAL A 78 6.87 -12.97 -8.05
N ILE A 79 7.09 -11.83 -8.70
CA ILE A 79 7.67 -10.62 -8.09
C ILE A 79 6.76 -10.09 -6.97
N THR A 80 5.45 -10.05 -7.24
CA THR A 80 4.44 -9.59 -6.29
C THR A 80 4.39 -10.51 -5.07
N GLN A 81 4.51 -11.83 -5.26
CA GLN A 81 4.59 -12.77 -4.13
C GLN A 81 5.83 -12.51 -3.27
N ALA A 82 6.99 -12.26 -3.87
CA ALA A 82 8.20 -11.91 -3.11
C ALA A 82 8.01 -10.61 -2.29
N PHE A 83 7.31 -9.63 -2.85
CA PHE A 83 6.97 -8.39 -2.13
C PHE A 83 5.99 -8.64 -0.97
N MET A 84 4.96 -9.46 -1.19
CA MET A 84 4.00 -9.85 -0.15
C MET A 84 4.68 -10.61 0.98
N ASP A 85 5.58 -11.54 0.66
CA ASP A 85 6.34 -12.31 1.64
C ASP A 85 7.34 -11.44 2.43
N ALA A 86 7.81 -10.32 1.85
CA ALA A 86 8.61 -9.32 2.55
C ALA A 86 7.78 -8.48 3.55
N CYS A 87 6.46 -8.40 3.35
CA CYS A 87 5.55 -7.73 4.27
C CYS A 87 5.19 -8.59 5.49
N THR A 88 5.51 -9.89 5.51
CA THR A 88 5.18 -10.75 6.67
C THR A 88 6.23 -10.65 7.77
N THR A 89 5.78 -10.64 9.03
CA THR A 89 6.62 -10.66 10.23
C THR A 89 7.20 -12.05 10.54
N ASN A 90 6.46 -13.10 10.19
CA ASN A 90 6.84 -14.49 10.43
C ASN A 90 7.09 -15.26 9.13
N ARG A 91 8.04 -16.19 9.20
CA ARG A 91 8.39 -17.07 8.10
C ARG A 91 8.23 -18.53 8.54
N LYS A 92 7.22 -19.22 8.00
CA LYS A 92 7.14 -20.68 8.06
C LYS A 92 7.62 -21.22 6.71
N LEU A 93 8.90 -21.55 6.61
CA LEU A 93 9.38 -22.39 5.51
C LEU A 93 9.36 -23.85 5.95
N GLY A 94 8.74 -24.68 5.14
CA GLY A 94 8.82 -26.14 5.23
C GLY A 94 9.10 -26.75 3.86
N HIS A 95 9.29 -28.07 3.83
CA HIS A 95 9.49 -28.87 2.61
C HIS A 95 8.41 -28.64 1.54
N ASP A 96 7.17 -28.31 1.95
CA ASP A 96 6.03 -28.09 1.05
C ASP A 96 5.85 -26.62 0.61
N SER A 97 6.88 -25.78 0.78
CA SER A 97 6.80 -24.37 0.38
C SER A 97 6.81 -24.24 -1.16
N PRO A 98 5.95 -23.41 -1.75
CA PRO A 98 5.94 -23.16 -3.19
C PRO A 98 7.31 -22.73 -3.74
N SER A 99 7.67 -23.15 -4.95
CA SER A 99 9.02 -22.97 -5.53
C SER A 99 9.49 -21.51 -5.57
N ASN A 100 8.59 -20.55 -5.76
CA ASN A 100 8.89 -19.12 -5.72
C ASN A 100 9.33 -18.64 -4.32
N LYS A 101 8.81 -19.23 -3.24
CA LYS A 101 9.23 -18.92 -1.85
C LYS A 101 10.61 -19.47 -1.51
N LEU A 102 11.00 -20.57 -2.14
CA LEU A 102 12.35 -21.12 -2.04
C LEU A 102 13.35 -20.29 -2.86
N LEU A 103 12.93 -19.83 -4.05
CA LEU A 103 13.78 -19.03 -4.94
C LEU A 103 14.23 -17.71 -4.30
N TYR A 104 13.33 -16.99 -3.66
CA TYR A 104 13.64 -15.72 -2.98
C TYR A 104 13.98 -15.92 -1.50
N ALA A 105 14.31 -17.13 -1.06
CA ALA A 105 14.46 -17.41 0.36
C ALA A 105 15.54 -16.55 1.05
N LYS A 106 16.64 -16.26 0.35
CA LYS A 106 17.73 -15.44 0.90
C LYS A 106 17.43 -13.94 0.79
N ASP A 107 16.82 -13.52 -0.31
CA ASP A 107 16.51 -12.11 -0.59
C ASP A 107 15.27 -11.62 0.19
N ALA A 108 14.34 -12.51 0.50
CA ALA A 108 13.14 -12.19 1.27
C ALA A 108 13.48 -11.64 2.66
N GLU A 109 14.56 -12.10 3.28
CA GLU A 109 14.98 -11.55 4.57
C GLU A 109 15.53 -10.13 4.43
N ASN A 110 16.34 -9.88 3.39
CA ASN A 110 16.79 -8.53 3.09
C ASN A 110 15.60 -7.60 2.82
N TYR A 111 14.60 -8.05 2.08
CA TYR A 111 13.41 -7.25 1.80
C TYR A 111 12.55 -6.99 3.05
N ARG A 112 12.44 -7.94 3.98
CA ARG A 112 11.81 -7.70 5.29
C ARG A 112 12.53 -6.60 6.06
N VAL A 113 13.87 -6.61 6.06
CA VAL A 113 14.66 -5.54 6.67
C VAL A 113 14.33 -4.20 6.01
N MET A 114 14.23 -4.14 4.67
CA MET A 114 13.83 -2.89 3.99
C MET A 114 12.43 -2.41 4.38
N VAL A 115 11.46 -3.31 4.57
CA VAL A 115 10.11 -2.93 5.04
C VAL A 115 10.17 -2.37 6.46
N LYS A 116 10.96 -2.98 7.36
CA LYS A 116 11.15 -2.47 8.72
C LYS A 116 11.83 -1.10 8.72
N GLU A 117 12.91 -0.95 7.95
CA GLU A 117 13.62 0.32 7.76
C GLU A 117 12.69 1.41 7.23
N PHE A 118 11.86 1.09 6.24
CA PHE A 118 10.86 2.01 5.69
C PHE A 118 9.92 2.54 6.77
N PHE A 119 9.35 1.67 7.60
CA PHE A 119 8.43 2.09 8.66
C PHE A 119 9.13 2.92 9.75
N VAL A 120 10.36 2.58 10.09
CA VAL A 120 11.18 3.37 11.02
C VAL A 120 11.48 4.77 10.44
N GLU A 121 11.86 4.85 9.17
CA GLU A 121 12.11 6.12 8.47
C GLU A 121 10.86 7.00 8.46
N VAL A 122 9.69 6.43 8.14
CA VAL A 122 8.42 7.18 8.18
C VAL A 122 8.12 7.68 9.60
N ALA A 123 8.25 6.83 10.61
CA ALA A 123 7.99 7.19 12.01
C ALA A 123 8.97 8.24 12.56
N SER A 124 10.19 8.30 12.02
CA SER A 124 11.16 9.33 12.37
C SER A 124 10.86 10.71 11.75
N THR A 125 9.91 10.78 10.82
CA THR A 125 9.57 12.06 10.19
C THR A 125 8.74 12.94 11.13
N PRO A 126 8.87 14.28 11.05
CA PRO A 126 8.04 15.17 11.86
C PRO A 126 6.55 14.96 11.58
N VAL A 127 5.74 15.08 12.64
CA VAL A 127 4.28 15.09 12.52
C VAL A 127 3.86 16.23 11.59
N ILE A 128 2.95 15.92 10.66
CA ILE A 128 2.49 16.87 9.66
C ILE A 128 1.34 17.67 10.24
N ALA A 129 1.37 18.99 10.07
CA ALA A 129 0.28 19.85 10.50
C ALA A 129 -0.96 19.63 9.62
N ILE A 130 -2.16 19.68 10.22
CA ILE A 130 -3.42 19.49 9.49
C ILE A 130 -3.55 20.47 8.33
N GLY A 131 -3.15 21.73 8.52
CA GLY A 131 -3.18 22.76 7.47
C GLY A 131 -2.33 22.43 6.24
N ASP A 132 -1.20 21.73 6.41
CA ASP A 132 -0.36 21.30 5.27
C ASP A 132 -1.07 20.24 4.42
N ILE A 133 -1.79 19.32 5.08
CA ILE A 133 -2.57 18.29 4.41
C ILE A 133 -3.79 18.89 3.72
N GLU A 134 -4.51 19.78 4.39
CA GLU A 134 -5.65 20.49 3.81
C GLU A 134 -5.24 21.25 2.54
N GLN A 135 -4.08 21.92 2.56
CA GLN A 135 -3.58 22.63 1.40
C GLN A 135 -3.30 21.68 0.22
N ILE A 136 -2.66 20.53 0.47
CA ILE A 136 -2.42 19.54 -0.58
C ILE A 136 -3.74 18.97 -1.10
N LEU A 137 -4.68 18.61 -0.21
CA LEU A 137 -5.97 18.06 -0.59
C LEU A 137 -6.75 19.05 -1.47
N GLN A 138 -6.83 20.32 -1.07
CA GLN A 138 -7.48 21.36 -1.87
C GLN A 138 -6.84 21.51 -3.25
N LYS A 139 -5.51 21.53 -3.32
CA LYS A 139 -4.77 21.61 -4.58
C LYS A 139 -5.07 20.42 -5.50
N GLN A 140 -5.10 19.20 -4.95
CA GLN A 140 -5.43 17.99 -5.72
C GLN A 140 -6.89 17.99 -6.17
N SER A 141 -7.83 18.35 -5.28
CA SER A 141 -9.25 18.49 -5.61
C SER A 141 -9.48 19.46 -6.76
N ALA A 142 -8.82 20.63 -6.74
CA ALA A 142 -8.92 21.61 -7.83
C ALA A 142 -8.32 21.06 -9.14
N SER A 143 -7.17 20.38 -9.07
CA SER A 143 -6.48 19.83 -10.24
C SER A 143 -7.30 18.75 -10.97
N TYR A 144 -8.13 18.00 -10.25
CA TYR A 144 -8.93 16.91 -10.80
C TYR A 144 -10.45 17.19 -10.88
N ALA A 145 -10.89 18.40 -10.53
CA ALA A 145 -12.31 18.74 -10.41
C ALA A 145 -13.13 18.42 -11.68
N ALA A 146 -12.56 18.66 -12.86
CA ALA A 146 -13.22 18.44 -14.15
C ALA A 146 -12.91 17.07 -14.79
N ARG A 147 -12.11 16.22 -14.13
CA ARG A 147 -11.65 14.94 -14.72
C ARG A 147 -12.70 13.82 -14.64
N PHE A 148 -13.65 13.93 -13.72
CA PHE A 148 -14.64 12.89 -13.44
C PHE A 148 -16.06 13.43 -13.50
N ASN A 149 -17.00 12.66 -14.05
CA ASN A 149 -18.41 13.03 -14.10
C ASN A 149 -19.10 12.71 -12.76
N GLN A 150 -19.37 13.74 -11.97
CA GLN A 150 -19.99 13.60 -10.65
C GLN A 150 -21.43 13.08 -10.73
N MET A 151 -22.19 13.45 -11.76
CA MET A 151 -23.58 13.01 -11.91
C MET A 151 -23.69 11.51 -12.13
N VAL A 152 -22.79 10.94 -12.94
CA VAL A 152 -22.76 9.48 -13.15
C VAL A 152 -22.42 8.75 -11.86
N ALA A 153 -21.44 9.24 -11.09
CA ALA A 153 -21.10 8.66 -9.80
C ALA A 153 -22.27 8.76 -8.79
N LEU A 154 -22.95 9.91 -8.73
CA LEU A 154 -24.11 10.13 -7.87
C LEU A 154 -25.28 9.20 -8.22
N ASN A 155 -25.57 9.00 -9.51
CA ASN A 155 -26.60 8.06 -9.94
C ASN A 155 -26.28 6.63 -9.49
N GLY A 156 -25.05 6.17 -9.65
CA GLY A 156 -24.64 4.85 -9.18
C GLY A 156 -24.75 4.68 -7.67
N ILE A 157 -24.45 5.73 -6.89
CA ILE A 157 -24.65 5.74 -5.43
C ILE A 157 -26.14 5.72 -5.10
N TYR A 158 -26.96 6.51 -5.79
CA TYR A 158 -28.40 6.55 -5.59
C TYR A 158 -29.07 5.19 -5.84
N ASP A 159 -28.68 4.49 -6.90
CA ASP A 159 -29.18 3.13 -7.17
C ASP A 159 -28.89 2.17 -6.01
N HIS A 160 -27.72 2.31 -5.38
CA HIS A 160 -27.37 1.55 -4.18
C HIS A 160 -28.24 1.95 -2.98
N LEU A 161 -28.44 3.25 -2.75
CA LEU A 161 -29.30 3.75 -1.66
C LEU A 161 -30.74 3.26 -1.80
N VAL A 162 -31.32 3.30 -3.00
CA VAL A 162 -32.67 2.79 -3.26
C VAL A 162 -32.75 1.29 -2.99
N LYS A 163 -31.73 0.53 -3.41
CA LYS A 163 -31.68 -0.92 -3.21
C LYS A 163 -31.65 -1.31 -1.73
N TYR A 164 -30.97 -0.55 -0.89
CA TYR A 164 -30.79 -0.84 0.54
C TYR A 164 -31.58 0.11 1.46
N ARG A 165 -32.59 0.81 0.91
CA ARG A 165 -33.35 1.85 1.61
C ARG A 165 -33.98 1.44 2.94
N GLU A 166 -34.22 0.14 3.15
CA GLU A 166 -34.87 -0.38 4.35
C GLU A 166 -33.86 -0.75 5.45
N GLN A 167 -32.57 -0.75 5.12
CA GLN A 167 -31.45 -1.05 6.03
C GLN A 167 -30.65 0.21 6.41
N VAL A 168 -30.79 1.29 5.64
CA VAL A 168 -30.21 2.62 5.87
C VAL A 168 -31.24 3.50 6.56
#